data_AF-A0A2V9TBI9-F1
#
_entry.id   AF-A0A2V9TBI9-F1
#
_cell.length_a   1.000
_cell.length_b   1.000
_cell.length_c   1.000
_cell.angle_alpha   90.00
_cell.angle_beta   90.00
_cell.angle_gamma   90.00
#
_symmetry.space_group_name_H-M   'P 1'
#
loop_
_entity.id
_entity.type
_entity.pdbx_description
1 polymer ?
#
loop_
_entity_poly.entity_id
_entity_poly.type
_entity_poly.pdbx_seq_one_letter_code
_entity_poly.pdbx_strand_id
1 'polypeptide(L)'
;MTEPLQQTEEGTISGKLPTRRRIDALIQGKTVLAVGPGISRHQDTAKLVRSLMSKCGIPMVLDADGLNAFEGHAAELNGKGRSLVITPHPGEMARLVGSTVAAVQRDRLNAARIFASEHGVIVV
;
A
#
# COMPACT_ATOMS: atom_id res chain seq x y z
N MET A 1 -16.07 13.13 7.81
CA MET A 1 -17.04 12.35 7.02
C MET A 1 -16.48 10.94 6.92
N THR A 2 -17.27 9.93 7.27
CA THR A 2 -16.96 8.52 7.06
C THR A 2 -17.89 8.00 5.97
N GLU A 3 -17.41 7.09 5.14
CA GLU A 3 -18.17 6.49 4.04
C GLU A 3 -18.08 4.97 4.13
N PRO A 4 -19.21 4.25 4.21
CA PRO A 4 -19.19 2.80 4.18
C PRO A 4 -18.82 2.28 2.78
N LEU A 5 -17.97 1.26 2.75
CA LEU A 5 -17.66 0.51 1.54
C LEU A 5 -18.38 -0.84 1.57
N GLN A 6 -18.59 -1.45 0.41
CA GLN A 6 -19.18 -2.80 0.38
C GLN A 6 -18.21 -3.79 1.00
N GLN A 7 -18.75 -4.70 1.80
CA GLN A 7 -18.00 -5.80 2.41
C GLN A 7 -18.18 -7.11 1.63
N THR A 8 -17.20 -8.00 1.76
CA THR A 8 -17.30 -9.42 1.39
C THR A 8 -18.07 -10.20 2.48
N GLU A 9 -18.36 -11.47 2.23
CA GLU A 9 -18.94 -12.37 3.25
C GLU A 9 -18.00 -12.57 4.45
N GLU A 10 -16.69 -12.43 4.23
CA GLU A 10 -15.64 -12.50 5.26
C GLU A 10 -15.46 -11.17 6.03
N GLY A 11 -16.29 -10.16 5.76
CA GLY A 11 -16.21 -8.86 6.44
C GLY A 11 -15.04 -7.98 6.01
N THR A 12 -14.46 -8.22 4.82
CA THR A 12 -13.35 -7.43 4.26
C THR A 12 -13.82 -6.50 3.14
N ILE A 13 -13.00 -5.52 2.74
CA ILE A 13 -13.41 -4.58 1.68
C ILE A 13 -13.54 -5.33 0.36
N SER A 14 -14.74 -5.28 -0.23
CA SER A 14 -15.05 -5.89 -1.53
C SER A 14 -14.31 -5.18 -2.65
N GLY A 15 -13.54 -5.94 -3.43
CA GLY A 15 -12.82 -5.43 -4.61
C GLY A 15 -13.69 -5.22 -5.84
N LYS A 16 -15.03 -5.37 -5.75
CA LYS A 16 -15.98 -5.28 -6.87
C LYS A 16 -16.10 -3.85 -7.43
N LEU A 17 -16.60 -3.75 -8.67
CA LEU A 17 -16.71 -2.48 -9.40
C LEU A 17 -17.50 -1.38 -8.67
N PRO A 18 -18.63 -1.66 -7.98
CA PRO A 18 -19.35 -0.62 -7.24
C PRO A 18 -18.48 0.02 -6.14
N THR A 19 -17.73 -0.78 -5.39
CA THR A 19 -16.79 -0.29 -4.36
C THR A 19 -15.71 0.59 -4.99
N ARG A 20 -15.12 0.15 -6.11
CA ARG A 20 -14.08 0.91 -6.82
C ARG A 20 -14.59 2.27 -7.27
N ARG A 21 -15.76 2.32 -7.92
CA ARG A 21 -16.39 3.59 -8.35
C ARG A 21 -16.66 4.53 -7.18
N ARG A 22 -17.07 3.98 -6.03
CA ARG A 22 -17.30 4.79 -4.84
C ARG A 22 -15.99 5.40 -4.32
N ILE A 23 -14.92 4.60 -4.26
CA ILE A 23 -13.59 5.09 -3.86
C ILE A 23 -13.08 6.15 -4.85
N ASP A 24 -13.21 5.93 -6.16
CA ASP A 24 -12.80 6.88 -7.18
C ASP A 24 -13.50 8.24 -7.00
N ALA A 25 -14.81 8.23 -6.70
CA ALA A 25 -15.57 9.43 -6.40
C ALA A 25 -15.11 10.13 -5.10
N LEU A 26 -14.79 9.36 -4.05
CA LEU A 26 -14.28 9.92 -2.78
C LEU A 26 -12.89 10.56 -2.93
N ILE A 27 -12.07 10.06 -3.86
CA ILE A 27 -10.74 10.59 -4.15
C ILE A 27 -10.82 11.94 -4.88
N GLN A 28 -11.91 12.25 -5.59
CA GLN A 28 -12.06 13.52 -6.29
C GLN A 28 -11.92 14.72 -5.35
N GLY A 29 -11.07 15.68 -5.72
CA GLY A 29 -10.77 16.86 -4.92
C GLY A 29 -9.89 16.61 -3.68
N LYS A 30 -9.37 15.38 -3.48
CA LYS A 30 -8.36 15.10 -2.45
C LYS A 30 -6.96 15.37 -2.97
N THR A 31 -6.09 15.81 -2.08
CA THR A 31 -4.68 16.12 -2.39
C THR A 31 -3.72 14.99 -2.03
N VAL A 32 -4.11 14.10 -1.10
CA VAL A 32 -3.31 12.95 -0.65
C VAL A 32 -4.24 11.78 -0.32
N LEU A 33 -3.79 10.55 -0.55
CA LEU A 33 -4.48 9.32 -0.16
C LEU A 33 -3.63 8.47 0.79
N ALA A 34 -4.13 8.17 1.98
CA ALA A 34 -3.52 7.19 2.88
C ALA A 34 -4.29 5.86 2.81
N VAL A 35 -3.60 4.73 2.71
CA VAL A 35 -4.21 3.40 2.57
C VAL A 35 -3.49 2.39 3.45
N GLY A 36 -4.26 1.61 4.23
CA GLY A 36 -3.74 0.38 4.81
C GLY A 36 -4.12 0.04 6.26
N PRO A 37 -4.27 0.98 7.20
CA PRO A 37 -4.59 0.61 8.58
C PRO A 37 -5.92 -0.16 8.70
N GLY A 38 -5.86 -1.43 9.10
CA GLY A 38 -7.02 -2.25 9.43
C GLY A 38 -7.90 -2.68 8.25
N ILE A 39 -7.38 -2.65 7.02
CA ILE A 39 -8.18 -2.99 5.82
C ILE A 39 -8.13 -4.48 5.45
N SER A 40 -7.39 -5.30 6.19
CA SER A 40 -7.18 -6.74 5.96
C SER A 40 -6.26 -7.07 4.80
N ARG A 41 -5.60 -8.23 4.91
CA ARG A 41 -4.74 -8.84 3.89
C ARG A 41 -5.51 -9.76 2.92
N HIS A 42 -6.84 -9.79 3.02
CA HIS A 42 -7.67 -10.60 2.14
C HIS A 42 -7.41 -10.27 0.66
N GLN A 43 -7.44 -11.28 -0.21
CA GLN A 43 -6.94 -11.18 -1.58
C GLN A 43 -7.65 -10.09 -2.38
N ASP A 44 -8.96 -9.92 -2.19
CA ASP A 44 -9.74 -8.88 -2.88
C ASP A 44 -9.36 -7.47 -2.43
N THR A 45 -9.09 -7.29 -1.13
CA THR A 45 -8.65 -6.01 -0.59
C THR A 45 -7.23 -5.70 -1.05
N ALA A 46 -6.32 -6.68 -1.06
CA ALA A 46 -4.98 -6.50 -1.61
C ALA A 46 -5.01 -6.11 -3.10
N LYS A 47 -5.83 -6.77 -3.92
CA LYS A 47 -6.04 -6.40 -5.34
C LYS A 47 -6.59 -4.99 -5.50
N LEU A 48 -7.50 -4.57 -4.61
CA LEU A 48 -8.02 -3.20 -4.59
C LEU A 48 -6.91 -2.19 -4.30
N VAL A 49 -6.09 -2.42 -3.27
CA VAL A 49 -4.95 -1.55 -2.93
C VAL A 49 -4.00 -1.40 -4.13
N ARG A 50 -3.60 -2.51 -4.77
CA ARG A 50 -2.72 -2.45 -5.96
C ARG A 50 -3.38 -1.73 -7.15
N SER A 51 -4.69 -1.87 -7.32
CA SER A 51 -5.44 -1.09 -8.32
C SER A 51 -5.49 0.41 -7.98
N LEU A 52 -5.56 0.80 -6.71
CA LEU A 52 -5.50 2.21 -6.31
C LEU A 52 -4.11 2.77 -6.54
N MET A 53 -3.06 2.00 -6.20
CA MET A 53 -1.66 2.39 -6.42
C MET A 53 -1.36 2.69 -7.90
N SER A 54 -1.88 1.89 -8.82
CA SER A 54 -1.65 2.05 -10.26
C SER A 54 -2.48 3.16 -10.94
N LYS A 55 -3.65 3.52 -10.39
CA LYS A 55 -4.58 4.47 -11.04
C LYS A 55 -4.61 5.85 -10.40
N CYS A 56 -4.26 5.94 -9.12
CA CYS A 56 -4.36 7.18 -8.36
C CYS A 56 -3.14 8.06 -8.63
N GLY A 57 -3.33 9.23 -9.24
CA GLY A 57 -2.24 10.15 -9.58
C GLY A 57 -1.80 11.09 -8.45
N ILE A 58 -2.58 11.20 -7.37
CA ILE A 58 -2.23 12.07 -6.23
C ILE A 58 -1.18 11.40 -5.33
N PRO A 59 -0.42 12.17 -4.53
CA PRO A 59 0.46 11.63 -3.50
C PRO A 59 -0.21 10.58 -2.61
N MET A 60 0.55 9.57 -2.20
CA MET A 60 0.02 8.44 -1.42
C MET A 60 0.93 8.03 -0.28
N VAL A 61 0.30 7.63 0.83
CA VAL A 61 0.96 6.98 1.97
C VAL A 61 0.43 5.55 2.06
N LEU A 62 1.32 4.56 2.01
CA LEU A 62 0.98 3.16 2.27
C LEU A 62 1.53 2.73 3.62
N ASP A 63 0.66 2.13 4.43
CA ASP A 63 0.98 1.64 5.76
C ASP A 63 0.34 0.26 5.98
N ALA A 64 0.76 -0.50 6.98
CA ALA A 64 0.07 -1.71 7.46
C ALA A 64 -0.37 -2.67 6.32
N ASP A 65 -1.67 -2.98 6.22
CA ASP A 65 -2.20 -3.89 5.18
C ASP A 65 -2.07 -3.33 3.76
N GLY A 66 -1.91 -2.01 3.62
CA GLY A 66 -1.56 -1.35 2.37
C GLY A 66 -0.18 -1.78 1.87
N LEU A 67 0.78 -2.00 2.78
CA LEU A 67 2.10 -2.55 2.46
C LEU A 67 2.05 -4.06 2.26
N ASN A 68 1.31 -4.77 3.12
CA ASN A 68 1.15 -6.22 3.00
C ASN A 68 0.51 -6.63 1.66
N ALA A 69 -0.28 -5.75 1.03
CA ALA A 69 -0.82 -5.98 -0.31
C ALA A 69 0.26 -6.14 -1.40
N PHE A 70 1.51 -5.75 -1.11
CA PHE A 70 2.66 -5.83 -2.00
C PHE A 70 3.70 -6.90 -1.62
N GLU A 71 3.41 -7.76 -0.65
CA GLU A 71 4.24 -8.95 -0.39
C GLU A 71 4.30 -9.84 -1.66
N GLY A 72 5.49 -10.10 -2.18
CA GLY A 72 5.68 -10.78 -3.47
C GLY A 72 5.34 -9.94 -4.71
N HIS A 73 4.94 -8.68 -4.53
CA HIS A 73 4.56 -7.73 -5.58
C HIS A 73 5.29 -6.39 -5.44
N ALA A 74 6.45 -6.35 -4.77
CA ALA A 74 7.18 -5.11 -4.50
C ALA A 74 7.52 -4.32 -5.78
N ALA A 75 7.74 -4.99 -6.91
CA ALA A 75 7.95 -4.33 -8.21
C ALA A 75 6.77 -3.43 -8.66
N GLU A 76 5.57 -3.64 -8.13
CA GLU A 76 4.40 -2.79 -8.38
C GLU A 76 4.38 -1.51 -7.51
N LEU A 77 5.21 -1.44 -6.46
CA LEU A 77 5.46 -0.19 -5.72
C LEU A 77 6.35 0.69 -6.58
N ASN A 78 5.71 1.62 -7.30
CA ASN A 78 6.38 2.56 -8.17
C ASN A 78 5.99 3.99 -7.81
N GLY A 79 6.91 4.71 -7.17
CA GLY A 79 6.73 6.13 -6.85
C GLY A 79 7.05 7.06 -8.01
N LYS A 80 7.44 6.56 -9.20
CA LYS A 80 7.69 7.45 -10.34
C LYS A 80 6.39 8.16 -10.76
N GLY A 81 6.46 9.49 -10.83
CA GLY A 81 5.34 10.34 -11.26
C GLY A 81 4.45 10.89 -10.14
N ARG A 82 4.66 10.49 -8.88
CA ARG A 82 3.97 11.06 -7.70
C ARG A 82 4.71 10.79 -6.40
N SER A 83 4.54 11.62 -5.37
CA SER A 83 5.12 11.30 -4.06
C SER A 83 4.46 10.06 -3.46
N LEU A 84 5.25 9.00 -3.26
CA LEU A 84 4.82 7.78 -2.58
C LEU A 84 5.65 7.59 -1.30
N VAL A 85 4.97 7.62 -0.16
CA VAL A 85 5.56 7.35 1.16
C VAL A 85 5.12 5.98 1.62
N ILE A 86 6.04 5.20 2.17
CA ILE A 86 5.75 3.94 2.84
C ILE A 86 6.28 3.98 4.28
N THR A 87 5.56 3.35 5.20
CA THR A 87 5.87 3.35 6.64
C THR A 87 6.14 1.95 7.21
N PRO A 88 6.99 1.12 6.58
CA PRO A 88 7.16 -0.26 7.00
C PRO A 88 7.87 -0.38 8.35
N HIS A 89 7.28 -1.12 9.28
CA HIS A 89 8.06 -1.67 10.38
C HIS A 89 9.01 -2.79 9.84
N PRO A 90 10.04 -3.25 10.60
CA PRO A 90 11.01 -4.24 10.10
C PRO A 90 10.39 -5.53 9.54
N GLY A 91 9.29 -6.01 10.11
CA GLY A 91 8.52 -7.14 9.57
C GLY A 91 7.87 -6.91 8.20
N GLU A 92 7.29 -5.74 7.94
CA GLU A 92 6.70 -5.39 6.65
C GLU A 92 7.79 -5.19 5.61
N MET A 93 8.87 -4.50 5.96
CA MET A 93 10.03 -4.36 5.07
C MET A 93 10.58 -5.73 4.68
N ALA A 94 10.73 -6.66 5.64
CA ALA A 94 11.19 -8.02 5.36
C ALA A 94 10.29 -8.76 4.36
N ARG A 95 8.97 -8.61 4.46
CA ARG A 95 8.01 -9.18 3.48
C ARG A 95 8.14 -8.52 2.10
N LEU A 96 8.30 -7.19 2.05
CA LEU A 96 8.46 -6.45 0.80
C LEU A 96 9.73 -6.87 0.06
N VAL A 97 10.86 -6.99 0.76
CA VAL A 97 12.15 -7.36 0.14
C VAL A 97 12.38 -8.86 0.01
N GLY A 98 11.43 -9.69 0.45
CA GLY A 98 11.59 -11.16 0.43
C GLY A 98 12.75 -11.65 1.30
N SER A 99 12.97 -11.03 2.47
CA SER A 99 14.07 -11.33 3.40
C SER A 99 13.56 -11.65 4.81
N THR A 100 14.47 -11.79 5.77
CA THR A 100 14.13 -12.01 7.18
C THR A 100 14.16 -10.70 7.96
N VAL A 101 13.38 -10.63 9.05
CA VAL A 101 13.41 -9.49 9.98
C VAL A 101 14.82 -9.27 10.54
N ALA A 102 15.55 -10.34 10.84
CA ALA A 102 16.92 -10.28 11.34
C ALA A 102 17.89 -9.67 10.32
N ALA A 103 17.71 -9.94 9.03
CA ALA A 103 18.52 -9.33 7.97
C ALA A 103 18.22 -7.82 7.83
N VAL A 104 16.94 -7.43 7.82
CA VAL A 104 16.54 -6.01 7.78
C VAL A 104 17.04 -5.25 9.01
N GLN A 105 16.92 -5.84 10.21
CA GLN A 105 17.36 -5.21 11.46
C GLN A 105 18.88 -5.02 11.55
N ARG A 106 19.65 -5.89 10.89
CA ARG A 106 21.12 -5.81 10.87
C ARG A 106 21.63 -4.53 10.22
N ASP A 107 20.93 -4.05 9.19
CA ASP A 107 21.27 -2.81 8.48
C ASP A 107 20.01 -2.11 7.95
N ARG A 108 19.24 -1.52 8.88
CA ARG A 108 17.96 -0.87 8.59
C ARG A 108 18.08 0.28 7.62
N LEU A 109 19.13 1.09 7.78
CA LEU A 109 19.35 2.29 6.97
C LEU A 109 19.64 1.91 5.53
N ASN A 110 20.48 0.90 5.31
CA ASN A 110 20.77 0.44 3.96
C ASN A 110 19.55 -0.24 3.31
N ALA A 111 18.83 -1.09 4.05
CA ALA A 111 17.59 -1.70 3.55
C ALA A 111 16.57 -0.64 3.08
N ALA A 112 16.35 0.40 3.89
CA ALA A 112 15.47 1.51 3.53
C ALA A 112 15.99 2.30 2.30
N ARG A 113 17.29 2.60 2.25
CA ARG A 113 17.90 3.35 1.13
C ARG A 113 17.82 2.60 -0.19
N ILE A 114 18.14 1.30 -0.18
CA ILE A 114 18.06 0.44 -1.37
C ILE A 114 16.61 0.41 -1.86
N PHE A 115 15.66 0.09 -0.98
CA PHE A 115 14.25 0.03 -1.35
C PHE A 115 13.71 1.36 -1.88
N ALA A 116 14.04 2.47 -1.21
CA ALA A 116 13.67 3.82 -1.64
C ALA A 116 14.20 4.12 -3.06
N SER A 117 15.47 3.80 -3.32
CA SER A 117 16.12 4.05 -4.61
C SER A 117 15.56 3.17 -5.73
N GLU A 118 15.34 1.88 -5.48
CA GLU A 118 14.84 0.92 -6.48
C GLU A 118 13.40 1.24 -6.91
N HIS A 119 12.55 1.60 -5.95
CA HIS A 119 11.12 1.82 -6.15
C HIS A 119 10.74 3.29 -6.37
N GLY A 120 11.68 4.22 -6.16
CA GLY A 120 11.43 5.66 -6.24
C GLY A 120 10.47 6.15 -5.16
N VAL A 121 10.56 5.60 -3.94
CA VAL A 121 9.66 5.89 -2.81
C VAL A 121 10.39 6.53 -1.65
N ILE A 122 9.63 7.11 -0.71
CA ILE A 122 10.13 7.57 0.57
C ILE A 122 9.83 6.49 1.61
N VAL A 123 10.85 6.04 2.34
CA VAL A 123 10.72 5.06 3.44
C VAL A 123 10.87 5.80 4.77
N VAL A 124 9.92 5.58 5.70
CA VAL A 124 9.92 6.15 7.06
C VAL A 124 10.36 5.09 8.07
#